data_AF-A0A8H2ZZD1-F1
#
_entry.id   AF-A0A8H2ZZD1-F1
#
_cell.length_a   1.000
_cell.length_b   1.000
_cell.length_c   1.000
_cell.angle_alpha   90.00
_cell.angle_beta   90.00
_cell.angle_gamma   90.00
#
_symmetry.space_group_name_H-M   'P 1'
#
loop_
_entity.id
_entity.type
_entity.pdbx_description
1 polymer ?
#
loop_
_entity_poly.entity_id
_entity_poly.type
_entity_poly.pdbx_seq_one_letter_code
_entity_poly.pdbx_strand_id
1 'polypeptide(L)'
;MVMLARFLIATIALATSSLALSPNTMLSSRDSADVVDIDLLCGTDDLSSPGLSEADETLLAPNSPLAVPQARVIQVYWNVIHANNTYKGGYLSSNQVNAAIAALNLQFTGSGFEFRRAKLKYTKNSEWFHGVDKNDLTTAMKNKLHVGTAKDLNIYTVGFTNSQRGGFATFP
;
A
#
# COMPACT_ATOMS: atom_id res chain seq x y z
N MET A 1 -12.34 -68.71 -46.99
CA MET A 1 -13.12 -67.74 -46.19
C MET A 1 -12.34 -66.43 -46.22
N VAL A 2 -12.69 -65.46 -47.07
CA VAL A 2 -13.64 -64.35 -46.77
C VAL A 2 -13.06 -63.53 -45.59
N MET A 3 -12.70 -62.25 -45.63
CA MET A 3 -12.99 -61.13 -46.54
C MET A 3 -12.09 -59.93 -46.11
N LEU A 4 -11.91 -58.96 -47.01
CA LEU A 4 -11.94 -57.50 -46.77
C LEU A 4 -11.06 -56.85 -45.67
N ALA A 5 -10.20 -55.91 -46.09
CA ALA A 5 -10.36 -54.48 -45.80
C ALA A 5 -9.29 -53.64 -46.49
N ARG A 6 -9.69 -52.87 -47.53
CA ARG A 6 -8.95 -51.71 -48.01
C ARG A 6 -9.30 -50.53 -47.12
N PHE A 7 -8.32 -49.85 -46.54
CA PHE A 7 -8.55 -48.53 -45.94
C PHE A 7 -7.64 -47.49 -46.58
N LEU A 8 -8.34 -46.45 -47.05
CA LEU A 8 -7.90 -45.26 -47.75
C LEU A 8 -7.03 -44.40 -46.81
N ILE A 9 -5.89 -43.90 -47.32
CA ILE A 9 -5.08 -42.90 -46.62
C ILE A 9 -5.76 -41.54 -46.79
N ALA A 10 -6.32 -40.99 -45.72
CA ALA A 10 -6.79 -39.62 -45.66
C ALA A 10 -5.74 -38.77 -44.92
N THR A 11 -5.01 -37.94 -45.66
CA THR A 11 -4.08 -36.96 -45.10
C THR A 11 -4.87 -35.75 -44.60
N ILE A 12 -5.00 -35.62 -43.27
CA ILE A 12 -5.57 -34.44 -42.63
C ILE A 12 -4.49 -33.36 -42.57
N ALA A 13 -4.69 -32.27 -43.29
CA ALA A 13 -3.92 -31.04 -43.12
C ALA A 13 -4.39 -30.32 -41.84
N LEU A 14 -3.56 -30.29 -40.79
CA LEU A 14 -3.79 -29.41 -39.65
C LEU A 14 -3.39 -27.99 -40.04
N ALA A 15 -4.37 -27.16 -40.36
CA ALA A 15 -4.21 -25.71 -40.36
C ALA A 15 -4.03 -25.25 -38.91
N THR A 16 -2.83 -24.77 -38.55
CA THR A 16 -2.57 -24.14 -37.25
C THR A 16 -3.15 -22.73 -37.28
N SER A 17 -4.41 -22.60 -36.86
CA SER A 17 -5.02 -21.31 -36.56
C SER A 17 -4.48 -20.81 -35.22
N SER A 18 -3.53 -19.89 -35.27
CA SER A 18 -3.09 -19.15 -34.09
C SER A 18 -4.23 -18.26 -33.59
N LEU A 19 -4.93 -18.69 -32.55
CA LEU A 19 -5.78 -17.80 -31.76
C LEU A 19 -4.87 -16.94 -30.90
N ALA A 20 -4.66 -15.69 -31.31
CA ALA A 20 -4.13 -14.68 -30.42
C ALA A 20 -5.16 -14.45 -29.30
N LEU A 21 -4.94 -15.02 -28.11
CA LEU A 21 -5.67 -14.62 -26.92
C LEU A 21 -5.23 -13.20 -26.57
N SER A 22 -6.12 -12.23 -26.76
CA SER A 22 -6.03 -10.95 -26.07
C SER A 22 -5.87 -11.21 -24.57
N PRO A 23 -5.01 -10.47 -23.85
CA PRO A 23 -5.07 -10.48 -22.40
C PRO A 23 -6.45 -9.98 -22.02
N ASN A 24 -7.23 -10.85 -21.38
CA ASN A 24 -8.46 -10.50 -20.72
C ASN A 24 -8.17 -9.38 -19.71
N THR A 25 -8.42 -8.13 -20.10
CA THR A 25 -8.72 -7.07 -19.14
C THR A 25 -10.14 -7.32 -18.62
N MET A 26 -10.28 -8.41 -17.85
CA MET A 26 -11.36 -8.54 -16.89
C MET A 26 -11.03 -7.58 -15.75
N LEU A 27 -11.22 -6.28 -16.00
CA LEU A 27 -11.53 -5.33 -14.95
C LEU A 27 -12.90 -5.80 -14.44
N SER A 28 -12.89 -6.60 -13.38
CA SER A 28 -14.10 -6.99 -12.68
C SER A 28 -14.79 -5.71 -12.26
N SER A 29 -15.87 -5.36 -12.98
CA SER A 29 -16.92 -4.50 -12.47
C SER A 29 -17.47 -5.21 -11.24
N ARG A 30 -16.87 -4.93 -10.09
CA ARG A 30 -17.49 -5.22 -8.81
C ARG A 30 -18.76 -4.39 -8.77
N ASP A 31 -19.86 -5.11 -8.72
CA ASP A 31 -21.21 -4.62 -8.55
C ASP A 31 -21.26 -3.50 -7.50
N SER A 32 -21.71 -2.32 -7.93
CA SER A 32 -21.68 -1.04 -7.20
C SER A 32 -22.76 -0.93 -6.12
N ALA A 33 -23.06 -2.02 -5.41
CA ALA A 33 -24.10 -2.04 -4.39
C ALA A 33 -23.56 -2.09 -2.94
N ASP A 34 -22.24 -2.06 -2.73
CA ASP A 34 -21.65 -1.96 -1.37
C ASP A 34 -20.27 -1.26 -1.36
N VAL A 35 -20.00 -0.40 -2.35
CA VAL A 35 -18.92 0.58 -2.22
C VAL A 35 -19.48 1.66 -1.33
N VAL A 36 -19.22 1.57 -0.02
CA VAL A 36 -19.23 2.77 0.82
C VAL A 36 -18.25 3.70 0.14
N ASP A 37 -18.78 4.75 -0.47
CA ASP A 37 -18.00 5.87 -0.96
C ASP A 37 -17.42 6.52 0.31
N ILE A 38 -16.31 5.94 0.79
CA ILE A 38 -15.63 6.50 1.96
C ILE A 38 -14.89 7.70 1.41
N ASP A 39 -15.55 8.85 1.47
CA ASP A 39 -14.97 10.17 1.26
C ASP A 39 -13.95 10.43 2.38
N LEU A 40 -12.82 9.71 2.29
CA LEU A 40 -11.73 9.74 3.24
C LEU A 40 -10.88 10.95 2.92
N LEU A 41 -10.93 11.93 3.81
CA LEU A 41 -10.06 13.08 3.70
C LEU A 41 -8.62 12.67 4.05
N CYS A 42 -7.67 12.98 3.17
CA CYS A 42 -6.27 12.94 3.54
C CYS A 42 -6.01 14.11 4.51
N GLY A 43 -5.53 13.81 5.72
CA GLY A 43 -5.19 14.83 6.69
C GLY A 43 -3.74 15.25 6.53
N THR A 44 -3.47 16.54 6.34
CA THR A 44 -2.17 17.15 6.70
C THR A 44 -2.32 17.76 8.09
N ASP A 45 -1.31 17.72 8.96
CA ASP A 45 -1.34 18.49 10.21
C ASP A 45 -1.86 19.91 9.94
N ASP A 46 -2.67 20.46 10.86
CA ASP A 46 -3.21 21.82 10.73
C ASP A 46 -2.03 22.77 10.55
N LEU A 47 -1.83 23.23 9.32
CA LEU A 47 -0.93 24.33 9.04
C LEU A 47 -1.65 25.58 9.55
N SER A 48 -1.69 25.76 10.87
CA SER A 48 -1.81 27.09 11.44
C SER A 48 -0.50 27.82 11.15
N SER A 49 -0.29 28.15 9.87
CA SER A 49 0.87 28.86 9.38
C SER A 49 0.48 30.25 8.90
N PRO A 50 0.23 31.22 9.79
CA PRO A 50 0.73 32.55 9.47
C PRO A 50 2.27 32.45 9.50
N GLY A 51 2.89 32.21 8.34
CA GLY A 51 4.34 32.46 8.16
C GLY A 51 5.26 31.29 7.80
N LEU A 52 4.77 30.18 7.22
CA LEU A 52 5.68 29.29 6.49
C LEU A 52 5.88 29.85 5.08
N SER A 53 7.14 29.99 4.64
CA SER A 53 7.44 30.40 3.26
C SER A 53 6.98 29.32 2.30
N GLU A 54 6.50 29.72 1.12
CA GLU A 54 6.22 28.78 0.04
C GLU A 54 7.45 27.90 -0.22
N ALA A 55 7.22 26.66 -0.65
CA ALA A 55 8.30 25.76 -1.04
C ALA A 55 9.14 26.44 -2.12
N ASP A 56 10.45 26.58 -1.88
CA ASP A 56 11.36 27.16 -2.86
C ASP A 56 11.71 26.12 -3.93
N GLU A 57 10.89 26.10 -4.98
CA GLU A 57 11.04 25.24 -6.15
C GLU A 57 12.37 25.46 -6.89
N THR A 58 13.11 26.55 -6.61
CA THR A 58 14.43 26.80 -7.24
C THR A 58 15.54 25.92 -6.67
N LEU A 59 15.32 25.28 -5.51
CA LEU A 59 16.23 24.29 -4.92
C LEU A 59 16.10 22.91 -5.57
N LEU A 60 15.09 22.68 -6.41
CA LEU A 60 14.94 21.48 -7.23
C LEU A 60 15.80 21.61 -8.49
N ALA A 61 17.12 21.53 -8.33
CA ALA A 61 18.05 21.61 -9.45
C ALA A 61 17.77 20.50 -10.50
N PRO A 62 17.60 20.83 -11.79
CA PRO A 62 17.53 19.84 -12.85
C PRO A 62 18.94 19.37 -13.23
N ASN A 63 19.10 18.06 -13.33
CA ASN A 63 20.12 17.36 -14.12
C ASN A 63 21.59 17.45 -13.65
N SER A 64 21.93 16.69 -12.61
CA SER A 64 23.19 15.92 -12.65
C SER A 64 22.87 14.53 -13.21
N PRO A 65 23.72 13.91 -14.07
CA PRO A 65 23.54 12.52 -14.44
C PRO A 65 23.55 11.71 -13.14
N LEU A 66 22.37 11.23 -12.75
CA LEU A 66 22.19 10.43 -11.56
C LEU A 66 22.94 9.13 -11.81
N ALA A 67 24.14 9.00 -11.23
CA ALA A 67 24.63 7.68 -10.85
C ALA A 67 23.43 6.99 -10.19
N VAL A 68 22.98 5.84 -10.71
CA VAL A 68 21.79 5.13 -10.21
C VAL A 68 21.88 5.16 -8.70
N PRO A 69 21.05 5.96 -8.01
CA PRO A 69 21.22 6.13 -6.58
C PRO A 69 21.13 4.74 -5.98
N GLN A 70 22.18 4.32 -5.26
CA GLN A 70 22.10 3.12 -4.44
C GLN A 70 20.79 3.25 -3.65
N ALA A 71 19.90 2.25 -3.80
CA ALA A 71 18.58 2.31 -3.21
C ALA A 71 18.71 2.67 -1.72
N ARG A 72 18.13 3.80 -1.32
CA ARG A 72 18.08 4.21 0.08
C ARG A 72 17.01 3.36 0.76
N VAL A 73 17.47 2.34 1.48
CA VAL A 73 16.59 1.44 2.22
C VAL A 73 16.05 2.15 3.45
N ILE A 74 14.75 2.46 3.44
CA ILE A 74 13.99 2.97 4.56
C ILE A 74 13.44 1.78 5.34
N GLN A 75 13.85 1.66 6.59
CA GLN A 75 13.36 0.59 7.46
C GLN A 75 12.00 0.99 8.02
N VAL A 76 11.00 0.12 7.82
CA VAL A 76 9.62 0.35 8.23
C VAL A 76 9.29 -0.43 9.49
N TYR A 77 8.88 0.30 10.53
CA TYR A 77 8.34 -0.22 11.79
C TYR A 77 6.83 -0.06 11.79
N TRP A 78 6.12 -1.16 11.56
CA TRP A 78 4.67 -1.15 11.46
C TRP A 78 4.03 -1.46 12.81
N ASN A 79 3.26 -0.51 13.34
CA ASN A 79 2.53 -0.60 14.60
C ASN A 79 1.04 -0.77 14.32
N VAL A 80 0.55 -2.00 14.47
CA VAL A 80 -0.87 -2.33 14.36
C VAL A 80 -1.55 -2.09 15.70
N ILE A 81 -2.37 -1.05 15.76
CA ILE A 81 -3.24 -0.78 16.91
C ILE A 81 -4.59 -1.40 16.62
N HIS A 82 -5.11 -2.17 17.57
CA HIS A 82 -6.35 -2.90 17.35
C HIS A 82 -7.19 -2.97 18.64
N ALA A 83 -8.51 -2.90 18.50
CA ALA A 83 -9.45 -3.07 19.60
C ALA A 83 -9.68 -4.56 19.92
N ASN A 84 -9.68 -5.42 18.91
CA ASN A 84 -9.88 -6.87 19.04
C ASN A 84 -9.14 -7.62 17.93
N ASN A 85 -9.27 -8.95 17.87
CA ASN A 85 -8.53 -9.82 16.94
C ASN A 85 -9.24 -10.03 15.59
N THR A 86 -10.10 -9.08 15.18
CA THR A 86 -10.79 -9.11 13.89
C THR A 86 -10.26 -8.02 12.96
N TYR A 87 -10.43 -8.19 11.66
CA TYR A 87 -10.06 -7.18 10.68
C TYR A 87 -10.78 -5.83 10.93
N LYS A 88 -12.10 -5.87 11.20
CA LYS A 88 -12.88 -4.67 11.57
C LYS A 88 -12.38 -4.00 12.85
N GLY A 89 -11.83 -4.77 13.78
CA GLY A 89 -11.20 -4.25 14.99
C GLY A 89 -9.75 -3.81 14.82
N GLY A 90 -9.22 -3.73 13.59
CA GLY A 90 -7.87 -3.26 13.30
C GLY A 90 -6.78 -4.33 13.26
N TYR A 91 -7.13 -5.62 13.42
CA TYR A 91 -6.13 -6.68 13.45
C TYR A 91 -5.69 -7.09 12.05
N LEU A 92 -4.66 -6.41 11.53
CA LEU A 92 -4.08 -6.69 10.22
C LEU A 92 -3.16 -7.90 10.25
N SER A 93 -3.33 -8.86 9.35
CA SER A 93 -2.40 -9.97 9.19
C SER A 93 -1.03 -9.50 8.66
N SER A 94 0.02 -10.27 8.93
CA SER A 94 1.36 -10.00 8.36
C SER A 94 1.33 -9.93 6.82
N ASN A 95 0.47 -10.71 6.16
CA ASN A 95 0.34 -10.69 4.70
C ASN A 95 -0.28 -9.39 4.20
N GLN A 96 -1.29 -8.85 4.88
CA GLN A 96 -1.87 -7.55 4.54
C GLN A 96 -0.84 -6.42 4.70
N VAL A 97 -0.05 -6.46 5.77
CA VAL A 97 1.05 -5.50 5.97
C VAL A 97 2.12 -5.65 4.88
N ASN A 98 2.50 -6.87 4.52
CA ASN A 98 3.45 -7.11 3.43
C ASN A 98 2.93 -6.61 2.08
N ALA A 99 1.64 -6.78 1.80
CA ALA A 99 1.01 -6.26 0.59
C ALA A 99 1.05 -4.72 0.56
N ALA A 100 0.84 -4.05 1.69
CA ALA A 100 0.97 -2.59 1.77
C ALA A 100 2.41 -2.11 1.55
N ILE A 101 3.42 -2.83 2.07
CA ILE A 101 4.83 -2.54 1.80
C ILE A 101 5.18 -2.76 0.32
N ALA A 102 4.64 -3.82 -0.30
CA ALA A 102 4.80 -4.05 -1.73
C ALA A 102 4.18 -2.92 -2.56
N ALA A 103 2.99 -2.45 -2.17
CA ALA A 103 2.36 -1.30 -2.81
C ALA A 103 3.20 -0.03 -2.66
N LEU A 104 3.78 0.25 -1.49
CA LEU A 104 4.71 1.37 -1.29
C LEU A 104 5.91 1.29 -2.24
N ASN A 105 6.58 0.14 -2.31
CA ASN A 105 7.71 -0.04 -3.21
C ASN A 105 7.33 0.13 -4.68
N LEU A 106 6.16 -0.39 -5.08
CA LEU A 106 5.66 -0.21 -6.44
C LEU A 106 5.45 1.28 -6.76
N GLN A 107 4.75 2.01 -5.90
CA GLN A 107 4.43 3.43 -6.12
C GLN A 107 5.65 4.34 -6.07
N PHE A 108 6.70 3.95 -5.34
CA PHE A 108 7.96 4.70 -5.25
C PHE A 108 9.06 4.18 -6.19
N THR A 109 8.71 3.33 -7.17
CA THR A 109 9.67 2.85 -8.18
C THR A 109 10.30 4.05 -8.91
N GLY A 110 11.64 4.03 -9.05
CA GLY A 110 12.38 5.12 -9.71
C GLY A 110 12.72 6.32 -8.81
N SER A 111 12.19 6.39 -7.60
CA SER A 111 12.53 7.46 -6.62
C SER A 111 13.91 7.29 -5.97
N GLY A 112 14.52 6.11 -6.10
CA GLY A 112 15.74 5.73 -5.40
C GLY A 112 15.52 5.33 -3.92
N PHE A 113 14.28 5.16 -3.47
CA PHE A 113 13.93 4.63 -2.16
C PHE A 113 13.42 3.20 -2.24
N GLU A 114 13.75 2.40 -1.21
CA GLU A 114 13.21 1.05 -1.01
C GLU A 114 12.68 0.95 0.43
N PHE A 115 11.44 0.52 0.59
CA PHE A 115 10.80 0.30 1.88
C PHE A 115 10.93 -1.16 2.30
N ARG A 116 11.58 -1.41 3.44
CA ARG A 116 11.74 -2.76 3.96
C ARG A 116 11.17 -2.88 5.37
N ARG A 117 10.27 -3.83 5.58
CA ARG A 117 9.65 -4.05 6.89
C ARG A 117 10.66 -4.62 7.88
N ALA A 118 11.10 -3.78 8.84
CA ALA A 118 12.02 -4.17 9.89
C ALA A 118 11.30 -4.82 11.09
N LYS A 119 10.10 -4.33 11.42
CA LYS A 119 9.30 -4.89 12.52
C LYS A 119 7.81 -4.75 12.25
N LEU A 120 7.06 -5.73 12.74
CA LEU A 120 5.61 -5.68 12.85
C LEU A 120 5.24 -5.88 14.32
N LYS A 121 4.58 -4.89 14.93
CA LYS A 121 4.17 -4.89 16.33
C LYS A 121 2.66 -4.78 16.42
N TYR A 122 2.05 -5.62 17.24
CA TYR A 122 0.63 -5.55 17.57
C TYR A 122 0.46 -4.95 18.95
N THR A 123 -0.45 -3.98 19.08
CA THR A 123 -0.82 -3.37 20.35
C THR A 123 -2.34 -3.38 20.48
N LYS A 124 -2.84 -4.20 21.40
CA LYS A 124 -4.26 -4.24 21.73
C LYS A 124 -4.61 -3.06 22.63
N ASN A 125 -5.15 -2.00 22.06
CA ASN A 125 -5.60 -0.82 22.79
C ASN A 125 -6.81 -0.21 22.05
N SER A 126 -8.00 -0.42 22.62
CA SER A 126 -9.26 0.05 22.02
C SER A 126 -9.41 1.57 22.08
N GLU A 127 -8.91 2.21 23.14
CA GLU A 127 -8.92 3.67 23.26
C GLU A 127 -8.10 4.30 22.14
N TRP A 128 -6.87 3.81 21.90
CA TRP A 128 -6.07 4.32 20.80
C TRP A 128 -6.66 3.98 19.43
N PHE A 129 -7.20 2.78 19.25
CA PHE A 129 -7.79 2.38 17.97
C PHE A 129 -8.94 3.31 17.55
N HIS A 130 -9.79 3.73 18.50
CA HIS A 130 -10.95 4.57 18.21
C HIS A 130 -10.71 6.08 18.38
N GLY A 131 -9.85 6.47 19.33
CA GLY A 131 -9.69 7.85 19.78
C GLY A 131 -8.50 8.60 19.20
N VAL A 132 -7.53 7.91 18.59
CA VAL A 132 -6.38 8.56 17.95
C VAL A 132 -6.84 9.31 16.70
N ASP A 133 -6.60 10.61 16.72
CA ASP A 133 -6.68 11.57 15.60
C ASP A 133 -5.60 12.65 15.87
N LYS A 134 -5.64 13.83 15.28
CA LYS A 134 -4.71 14.94 15.57
C LYS A 134 -4.96 15.54 16.97
N ASN A 135 -4.64 14.77 18.01
CA ASN A 135 -4.86 15.06 19.41
C ASN A 135 -3.75 14.46 20.29
N ASP A 136 -3.85 14.69 21.59
CA ASP A 136 -2.85 14.23 22.57
C ASP A 136 -2.70 12.70 22.62
N LEU A 137 -3.75 11.94 22.29
CA LEU A 137 -3.68 10.48 22.21
C LEU A 137 -2.71 10.03 21.11
N THR A 138 -2.68 10.71 19.96
CA THR A 138 -1.67 10.45 18.92
C THR A 138 -0.26 10.67 19.45
N THR A 139 -0.03 11.80 20.13
CA THR A 139 1.29 12.14 20.65
C THR A 139 1.75 11.11 21.68
N ALA A 140 0.89 10.76 22.63
CA ALA A 140 1.18 9.74 23.64
C ALA A 140 1.45 8.36 23.01
N MET A 141 0.63 7.95 22.04
CA MET A 141 0.80 6.69 21.33
C MET A 141 2.12 6.64 20.56
N LYS A 142 2.40 7.66 19.73
CA LYS A 142 3.64 7.73 18.92
C LYS A 142 4.86 7.73 19.83
N ASN A 143 4.88 8.54 20.90
CA ASN A 143 5.98 8.58 21.86
C ASN A 143 6.24 7.21 22.52
N LYS A 144 5.19 6.44 22.80
CA LYS A 144 5.31 5.13 23.43
C LYS A 144 5.81 4.04 22.49
N LEU A 145 5.51 4.15 21.21
CA LEU A 145 5.65 3.06 20.24
C LEU A 145 6.73 3.31 19.18
N HIS A 146 7.19 4.54 19.02
CA HIS A 146 8.22 4.90 18.06
C HIS A 146 9.50 4.09 18.27
N VAL A 147 10.06 3.60 17.17
CA VAL A 147 11.33 2.88 17.13
C VAL A 147 12.22 3.47 16.06
N GLY A 148 13.52 3.50 16.31
CA GLY A 148 14.51 3.97 15.35
C GLY A 148 14.82 5.45 15.48
N THR A 149 15.36 6.03 14.42
CA THR A 149 15.75 7.44 14.34
C THR A 149 15.09 8.12 13.13
N ALA A 150 15.48 9.35 12.81
CA ALA A 150 14.95 10.12 11.68
C ALA A 150 15.12 9.45 10.30
N LYS A 151 15.92 8.38 10.18
CA LYS A 151 16.09 7.59 8.94
C LYS A 151 15.06 6.46 8.77
N ASP A 152 14.29 6.17 9.82
CA ASP A 152 13.37 5.05 9.89
C ASP A 152 11.92 5.54 9.78
N LEU A 153 11.06 4.75 9.14
CA LEU A 153 9.64 5.07 8.98
C LEU A 153 8.79 4.29 9.98
N ASN A 154 8.01 4.99 10.80
CA ASN A 154 7.03 4.38 11.68
C ASN A 154 5.62 4.59 11.12
N ILE A 155 4.91 3.49 10.84
CA ILE A 155 3.52 3.49 10.35
C ILE A 155 2.62 2.98 11.46
N TYR A 156 1.52 3.69 11.73
CA TYR A 156 0.54 3.35 12.76
C TYR A 156 -0.82 3.14 12.09
N THR A 157 -1.42 1.96 12.26
CA THR A 157 -2.77 1.70 11.76
C THR A 157 -3.75 1.74 12.92
N VAL A 158 -4.76 2.61 12.81
CA VAL A 158 -5.87 2.81 13.75
C VAL A 158 -7.19 2.78 12.98
N GLY A 159 -8.32 2.90 13.68
CA GLY A 159 -9.64 2.81 13.06
C GLY A 159 -10.21 4.13 12.55
N PHE A 160 -9.70 5.28 13.01
CA PHE A 160 -10.24 6.62 12.70
C PHE A 160 -11.77 6.73 12.88
N THR A 161 -12.36 5.94 13.78
CA THR A 161 -13.82 5.71 13.84
C THR A 161 -14.64 6.95 14.18
N ASN A 162 -14.01 7.98 14.72
CA ASN A 162 -14.64 9.24 15.11
C ASN A 162 -14.33 10.39 14.15
N SER A 163 -13.77 10.10 12.96
CA SER A 163 -13.37 11.09 11.96
C SER A 163 -13.65 10.60 10.53
N GLN A 164 -13.62 11.50 9.55
CA GLN A 164 -13.68 11.15 8.13
C GLN A 164 -12.27 10.98 7.52
N ARG A 165 -11.23 10.79 8.35
CA ARG A 165 -9.85 10.73 7.86
C ARG A 165 -9.45 9.31 7.43
N GLY A 166 -8.73 9.23 6.31
CA GLY A 166 -8.02 8.01 5.89
C GLY A 166 -6.62 7.85 6.49
N GLY A 167 -6.08 8.93 7.04
CA GLY A 167 -4.74 8.98 7.62
C GLY A 167 -4.18 10.39 7.63
N PHE A 168 -3.02 10.55 8.28
CA PHE A 168 -2.25 11.80 8.25
C PHE A 168 -0.76 11.54 8.46
N ALA A 169 0.05 12.51 8.05
CA ALA A 169 1.50 12.51 8.19
C ALA A 169 2.00 13.89 8.65
N THR A 170 3.21 13.91 9.21
CA THR A 170 3.88 15.13 9.69
C THR A 170 4.96 15.52 8.70
N PHE A 171 4.97 16.79 8.28
CA PHE A 171 5.96 17.34 7.35
C PHE A 171 7.32 17.56 8.03
N PRO A 172 8.44 17.47 7.28
CA PRO A 172 9.78 17.80 7.75
C PRO A 172 9.97 19.27 8.16
#